data_AF-A0A350NKR4-F1
#
_entry.id   AF-A0A350NKR4-F1
#
_cell.length_a   1.000
_cell.length_b   1.000
_cell.length_c   1.000
_cell.angle_alpha   90.00
_cell.angle_beta   90.00
_cell.angle_gamma   90.00
#
_symmetry.space_group_name_H-M   'P 1'
#
loop_
_entity.id
_entity.type
_entity.pdbx_description
1 polymer ?
#
loop_
_entity_poly.entity_id
_entity_poly.type
_entity_poly.pdbx_seq_one_letter_code
_entity_poly.pdbx_strand_id
1 'polypeptide(L)'
;KPMVPIANQPMMTHIIKLVKQHGFTNVTATLFYLPDAIRNYFGDGRDFGLELNYAIEDVPLGTAGSVKNACGAALKDTLLVISGDTLTDINLAEALEFHRSKGSAATLVLTKVRSPLEYGLVITDTGGRIRRFLEKPGWGEVFSDCVNTGIYILEPEVLKEIPDGQVFDFSKNLFPALLKKKAPLYGFLAKGYWSDIGNLDQYREAQIDILRGNIQVAGTQAAPYQPGVWVGEGSEISADAILAGPALIGSGCIVSAGAFVGEFSMIGDDVRIESGSSIKRSVIWSGSRIGAGSELRGVVATSRTTIGPQVAAFEGAVIGERSYVGERAIIRPGVKIWPDKQIEAGAIINDSVIWSAGTGKSLFGRLGISGTANMAISPEFGAKVAAAYASLLPRSSSAVVSADGYRVSRMLKRAVMAGFLSAGINVYDLGSLTTPVARYAIRALNAAAGLQIRLSPYYHDQVLLEFLDQEGLNINRATERSVENAYFCEDFPRAAVEDIGEVVFVPRLIEGYMDGLLRSTAVDQ
;
A
#
# COMPACT_ATOMS: atom_id res chain seq x y z
N LYS A 1 9.11 5.27 -4.63
CA LYS A 1 9.68 6.03 -3.49
C LYS A 1 9.10 7.45 -3.37
N PRO A 2 9.06 8.30 -4.42
CA PRO A 2 8.52 9.67 -4.30
C PRO A 2 7.05 9.74 -3.88
N MET A 3 6.30 8.64 -4.09
CA MET A 3 4.91 8.47 -3.67
C MET A 3 4.69 7.97 -2.24
N VAL A 4 5.77 7.62 -1.51
CA VAL A 4 5.65 7.18 -0.11
C VAL A 4 5.14 8.36 0.73
N PRO A 5 4.12 8.17 1.60
CA PRO A 5 3.51 9.26 2.34
C PRO A 5 4.38 9.75 3.51
N ILE A 6 4.60 11.06 3.57
CA ILE A 6 5.22 11.81 4.67
C ILE A 6 4.18 12.83 5.14
N ALA A 7 3.78 12.79 6.41
CA ALA A 7 2.65 13.58 6.92
C ALA A 7 1.38 13.47 6.05
N ASN A 8 1.02 12.23 5.70
CA ASN A 8 -0.14 11.89 4.85
C ASN A 8 -0.12 12.48 3.43
N GLN A 9 1.01 13.00 2.95
CA GLN A 9 1.18 13.46 1.56
C GLN A 9 2.35 12.75 0.90
N PRO A 10 2.30 12.44 -0.41
CA PRO A 10 3.46 11.90 -1.13
C PRO A 10 4.70 12.75 -0.90
N MET A 11 5.85 12.13 -0.65
CA MET A 11 7.13 12.80 -0.41
C MET A 11 7.47 13.88 -1.43
N MET A 12 7.22 13.61 -2.72
CA MET A 12 7.44 14.55 -3.82
C MET A 12 6.60 15.83 -3.71
N THR A 13 5.45 15.79 -3.01
CA THR A 13 4.62 16.97 -2.74
C THR A 13 5.38 18.02 -1.94
N HIS A 14 6.18 17.60 -0.96
CA HIS A 14 6.98 18.50 -0.13
C HIS A 14 8.07 19.20 -0.97
N ILE A 15 8.68 18.47 -1.90
CA ILE A 15 9.67 19.02 -2.84
C ILE A 15 9.01 20.02 -3.78
N ILE A 16 7.87 19.67 -4.40
CA ILE A 16 7.13 20.55 -5.32
C ILE A 16 6.73 21.86 -4.62
N LYS A 17 6.26 21.78 -3.37
CA LYS A 17 5.91 22.97 -2.58
C LYS A 17 7.15 23.81 -2.25
N LEU A 18 8.26 23.18 -1.88
CA LEU A 18 9.52 23.87 -1.59
C LEU A 18 10.04 24.64 -2.82
N VAL A 19 10.13 23.99 -3.99
CA VAL A 19 10.64 24.65 -5.20
C VAL A 19 9.73 25.80 -5.62
N LYS A 20 8.40 25.61 -5.50
CA LYS A 20 7.42 26.67 -5.76
C LYS A 20 7.59 27.86 -4.80
N GLN A 21 7.77 27.59 -3.51
CA GLN A 21 8.00 28.61 -2.48
C GLN A 21 9.23 29.47 -2.78
N HIS A 22 10.26 28.90 -3.39
CA HIS A 22 11.48 29.60 -3.81
C HIS A 22 11.45 30.13 -5.25
N GLY A 23 10.28 30.14 -5.90
CA GLY A 23 10.08 30.79 -7.20
C GLY A 23 10.38 29.92 -8.44
N PHE A 24 10.73 28.65 -8.26
CA PHE A 24 10.90 27.71 -9.38
C PHE A 24 9.52 27.19 -9.79
N THR A 25 9.12 27.49 -11.03
CA THR A 25 7.75 27.24 -11.52
C THR A 25 7.66 26.37 -12.76
N ASN A 26 8.78 26.07 -13.42
CA ASN A 26 8.85 25.06 -14.48
C ASN A 26 9.69 23.90 -13.96
N VAL A 27 9.06 22.76 -13.72
CA VAL A 27 9.66 21.59 -13.09
C VAL A 27 9.55 20.42 -14.04
N THR A 28 10.64 19.68 -14.25
CA THR A 28 10.62 18.43 -15.00
C THR A 28 10.99 17.27 -14.08
N ALA A 29 10.09 16.29 -13.96
CA ALA A 29 10.34 15.07 -13.21
C ALA A 29 10.88 13.96 -14.13
N THR A 30 12.05 13.43 -13.79
CA THR A 30 12.68 12.27 -14.46
C THR A 30 12.13 10.98 -13.87
N LEU A 31 11.43 10.17 -14.67
CA LEU A 31 10.70 8.98 -14.22
C LEU A 31 11.17 7.72 -14.94
N PHE A 32 11.17 6.58 -14.24
CA PHE A 32 11.48 5.26 -14.80
C PHE A 32 10.49 4.20 -14.30
N TYR A 33 10.49 3.93 -12.99
CA TYR A 33 9.61 2.92 -12.39
C TYR A 33 8.24 3.50 -11.98
N LEU A 34 7.16 2.89 -12.45
CA LEU A 34 5.76 3.29 -12.20
C LEU A 34 5.48 4.79 -12.46
N PRO A 35 5.81 5.33 -13.65
CA PRO A 35 5.64 6.75 -13.95
C PRO A 35 4.18 7.20 -13.84
N ASP A 36 3.23 6.33 -14.18
CA ASP A 36 1.80 6.65 -14.16
C ASP A 36 1.28 6.94 -12.76
N ALA A 37 1.84 6.31 -11.71
CA ALA A 37 1.45 6.63 -10.33
C ALA A 37 1.76 8.09 -9.96
N ILE A 38 2.87 8.63 -10.48
CA ILE A 38 3.29 10.02 -10.24
C ILE A 38 2.47 10.95 -11.15
N ARG A 39 2.33 10.63 -12.43
CA ARG A 39 1.57 11.44 -13.41
C ARG A 39 0.10 11.59 -13.02
N ASN A 40 -0.53 10.48 -12.59
CA ASN A 40 -1.93 10.49 -12.20
C ASN A 40 -2.18 11.33 -10.94
N TYR A 41 -1.21 11.44 -10.04
CA TYR A 41 -1.35 12.22 -8.81
C TYR A 41 -1.05 13.72 -9.03
N PHE A 42 0.04 14.04 -9.73
CA PHE A 42 0.50 15.43 -9.86
C PHE A 42 -0.03 16.15 -11.10
N GLY A 43 -0.57 15.44 -12.08
CA GLY A 43 -1.12 16.03 -13.30
C GLY A 43 -0.09 16.89 -14.02
N ASP A 44 -0.47 18.08 -14.47
CA ASP A 44 0.45 19.06 -15.07
C ASP A 44 0.97 20.09 -14.06
N GLY A 45 0.78 19.85 -12.76
CA GLY A 45 1.26 20.71 -11.69
C GLY A 45 0.40 21.94 -11.39
N ARG A 46 -0.68 22.20 -12.15
CA ARG A 46 -1.54 23.39 -11.95
C ARG A 46 -2.12 23.49 -10.56
N ASP A 47 -2.51 22.38 -9.95
CA ASP A 47 -3.02 22.32 -8.57
C ASP A 47 -1.98 22.72 -7.52
N PHE A 48 -0.69 22.69 -7.88
CA PHE A 48 0.44 23.13 -7.06
C PHE A 48 0.94 24.53 -7.45
N GLY A 49 0.29 25.19 -8.41
CA GLY A 49 0.65 26.52 -8.90
C GLY A 49 1.95 26.55 -9.70
N LEU A 50 2.37 25.44 -10.30
CA LEU A 50 3.54 25.36 -11.18
C LEU A 50 3.23 24.57 -12.46
N GLU A 51 4.15 24.57 -13.42
CA GLU A 51 4.12 23.71 -14.59
C GLU A 51 5.00 22.48 -14.32
N LEU A 52 4.41 21.29 -14.39
CA LEU A 52 5.10 20.02 -14.20
C LEU A 52 5.14 19.22 -15.50
N ASN A 53 6.35 18.99 -15.97
CA ASN A 53 6.69 18.20 -17.14
C ASN A 53 7.27 16.85 -16.71
N TYR A 54 7.20 15.86 -17.60
CA TYR A 54 7.69 14.50 -17.32
C TYR A 54 8.63 14.01 -18.41
N ALA A 55 9.82 13.58 -18.00
CA ALA A 55 10.78 12.88 -18.85
C ALA A 55 10.81 11.41 -18.43
N ILE A 56 10.18 10.54 -19.22
CA ILE A 56 10.12 9.10 -18.95
C ILE A 56 11.31 8.44 -19.65
N GLU A 57 12.07 7.67 -18.89
CA GLU A 57 13.21 6.91 -19.41
C GLU A 57 12.80 5.47 -19.72
N ASP A 58 13.27 4.92 -20.84
CA ASP A 58 13.15 3.50 -21.16
C ASP A 58 14.23 2.65 -20.45
N VAL A 59 15.40 3.26 -20.21
CA VAL A 59 16.56 2.64 -19.57
C VAL A 59 17.14 3.65 -18.58
N PRO A 60 17.50 3.26 -17.35
CA PRO A 60 18.05 4.20 -16.37
C PRO A 60 19.40 4.75 -16.85
N LEU A 61 19.46 6.05 -17.16
CA LEU A 61 20.66 6.73 -17.68
C LEU A 61 21.60 7.24 -16.58
N GLY A 62 21.37 6.85 -15.32
CA GLY A 62 22.12 7.38 -14.17
C GLY A 62 21.71 8.81 -13.82
N THR A 63 22.11 9.27 -12.64
CA THR A 63 21.55 10.50 -12.04
C THR A 63 21.77 11.76 -12.90
N ALA A 64 22.93 11.90 -13.55
CA ALA A 64 23.23 13.03 -14.42
C ALA A 64 22.73 12.83 -15.85
N GLY A 65 22.78 11.60 -16.36
CA GLY A 65 22.24 11.24 -17.68
C GLY A 65 20.74 11.51 -17.77
N SER A 66 19.97 11.19 -16.72
CA SER A 66 18.53 11.47 -16.65
C SER A 66 18.21 12.95 -16.72
N VAL A 67 18.97 13.78 -16.01
CA VAL A 67 18.81 15.25 -16.07
C VAL A 67 19.15 15.77 -17.47
N LYS A 68 20.24 15.31 -18.09
CA LYS A 68 20.60 15.72 -19.46
C LYS A 68 19.47 15.37 -20.44
N ASN A 69 18.96 14.14 -20.36
CA ASN A 69 17.88 13.66 -21.24
C ASN A 69 16.62 14.53 -21.10
N ALA A 70 16.28 14.93 -19.87
CA ALA A 70 15.14 15.79 -19.59
C ALA A 70 15.29 17.24 -20.08
N CYS A 71 16.51 17.79 -20.07
CA CYS A 71 16.76 19.19 -20.46
C CYS A 71 16.72 19.43 -21.97
N GLY A 72 17.01 18.40 -22.77
CA GLY A 72 17.14 18.53 -24.22
C GLY A 72 18.29 19.45 -24.65
N ALA A 73 18.50 19.58 -25.97
CA ALA A 73 19.63 20.34 -26.52
C ALA A 73 19.45 21.89 -26.48
N ALA A 74 18.24 22.38 -26.18
CA ALA A 74 17.87 23.79 -26.32
C ALA A 74 17.86 24.58 -25.00
N LEU A 75 18.14 23.94 -23.86
CA LEU A 75 18.12 24.60 -22.56
C LEU A 75 19.24 25.65 -22.45
N LYS A 76 18.85 26.86 -22.02
CA LYS A 76 19.76 28.00 -21.85
C LYS A 76 19.79 28.58 -20.43
N ASP A 77 18.89 28.14 -19.57
CA ASP A 77 18.74 28.67 -18.22
C ASP A 77 19.45 27.81 -17.19
N THR A 78 19.94 28.45 -16.12
CA THR A 78 20.51 27.76 -14.96
C THR A 78 19.48 26.79 -14.35
N LEU A 79 19.93 25.57 -14.03
CA LEU A 79 19.10 24.50 -13.51
C LEU A 79 19.24 24.35 -12.00
N LEU A 80 18.12 24.09 -11.33
CA LEU A 80 18.10 23.47 -10.02
C LEU A 80 17.75 21.98 -10.18
N VAL A 81 18.60 21.11 -9.64
CA VAL A 81 18.36 19.67 -9.54
C VAL A 81 18.14 19.33 -8.08
N ILE A 82 17.11 18.56 -7.77
CA ILE A 82 16.78 18.10 -6.42
C ILE A 82 16.37 16.62 -6.46
N SER A 83 16.87 15.83 -5.53
CA SER A 83 16.51 14.41 -5.44
C SER A 83 15.05 14.23 -5.00
N GLY A 84 14.33 13.33 -5.66
CA GLY A 84 12.90 13.08 -5.45
C GLY A 84 12.53 12.37 -4.15
N ASP A 85 13.50 12.13 -3.28
CA ASP A 85 13.41 11.38 -2.02
C ASP A 85 13.92 12.16 -0.79
N THR A 86 14.12 13.46 -0.95
CA THR A 86 14.63 14.34 0.09
C THR A 86 13.48 15.08 0.78
N LEU A 87 13.53 15.15 2.12
CA LEU A 87 12.72 16.05 2.92
C LEU A 87 13.60 17.19 3.46
N THR A 88 13.28 18.44 3.11
CA THR A 88 14.12 19.59 3.47
C THR A 88 13.34 20.90 3.45
N ASP A 89 13.81 21.88 4.23
CA ASP A 89 13.38 23.28 4.21
C ASP A 89 14.53 24.24 3.85
N ILE A 90 15.60 23.71 3.24
CA ILE A 90 16.76 24.50 2.81
C ILE A 90 16.30 25.63 1.89
N ASN A 91 16.80 26.84 2.15
CA ASN A 91 16.52 28.01 1.33
C ASN A 91 17.21 27.91 -0.03
N LEU A 92 16.45 27.49 -1.05
CA LEU A 92 16.95 27.29 -2.42
C LEU A 92 17.31 28.62 -3.10
N ALA A 93 16.69 29.73 -2.71
CA ALA A 93 16.99 31.05 -3.25
C ALA A 93 18.38 31.54 -2.81
N GLU A 94 18.75 31.33 -1.54
CA GLU A 94 20.10 31.64 -1.03
C GLU A 94 21.18 30.83 -1.76
N ALA A 95 20.92 29.54 -2.02
CA ALA A 95 21.83 28.70 -2.78
C ALA A 95 22.03 29.23 -4.21
N LEU A 96 20.96 29.71 -4.86
CA LEU A 96 21.01 30.29 -6.20
C LEU A 96 21.74 31.63 -6.24
N GLU A 97 21.53 32.49 -5.25
CA GLU A 97 22.28 33.74 -5.10
C GLU A 97 23.76 33.47 -4.89
N PHE A 98 24.10 32.49 -4.06
CA PHE A 98 25.48 32.05 -3.87
C PHE A 98 26.10 31.57 -5.19
N HIS A 99 25.40 30.71 -5.92
CA HIS A 99 25.84 30.19 -7.22
C HIS A 99 26.21 31.32 -8.19
N ARG A 100 25.30 32.30 -8.35
CA ARG A 100 25.48 33.49 -9.19
C ARG A 100 26.64 34.37 -8.72
N SER A 101 26.74 34.63 -7.42
CA SER A 101 27.79 35.49 -6.84
C SER A 101 29.21 34.95 -7.08
N LYS A 102 29.35 33.62 -7.19
CA LYS A 102 30.61 32.94 -7.42
C LYS A 102 30.94 32.74 -8.90
N GLY A 103 29.99 32.97 -9.80
CA GLY A 103 30.13 32.57 -11.21
C GLY A 103 30.41 31.08 -11.34
N SER A 104 29.70 30.26 -10.55
CA SER A 104 29.91 28.81 -10.52
C SER A 104 29.42 28.16 -11.80
N ALA A 105 30.14 27.16 -12.30
CA ALA A 105 29.60 26.27 -13.33
C ALA A 105 28.64 25.25 -12.69
N ALA A 106 28.97 24.82 -11.48
CA ALA A 106 28.13 23.96 -10.67
C ALA A 106 28.29 24.30 -9.19
N THR A 107 27.18 24.33 -8.45
CA THR A 107 27.14 24.47 -7.01
C THR A 107 26.47 23.25 -6.40
N LEU A 108 27.17 22.59 -5.47
CA LEU A 108 26.60 21.51 -4.66
C LEU A 108 26.09 22.14 -3.36
N VAL A 109 24.83 21.87 -3.01
CA VAL A 109 24.31 22.21 -1.70
C VAL A 109 24.78 21.16 -0.71
N LEU A 110 25.37 21.63 0.39
CA LEU A 110 26.01 20.79 1.40
C LEU A 110 25.32 20.96 2.74
N THR A 111 25.36 19.91 3.56
CA THR A 111 24.94 19.96 4.97
C THR A 111 25.96 19.24 5.85
N LYS A 112 25.84 19.41 7.17
CA LYS A 112 26.67 18.68 8.15
C LYS A 112 25.89 17.55 8.79
N VAL A 113 26.47 16.36 8.80
CA VAL A 113 25.87 15.18 9.43
C VAL A 113 26.83 14.54 10.42
N ARG A 114 26.28 13.86 11.43
CA ARG A 114 27.10 13.14 12.44
C ARG A 114 27.76 11.88 11.86
N SER A 115 27.10 11.20 10.92
CA SER A 115 27.61 9.98 10.27
C SER A 115 27.55 10.15 8.75
N PRO A 116 28.69 10.37 8.08
CA PRO A 116 28.71 10.68 6.65
C PRO A 116 28.88 9.45 5.72
N LEU A 117 28.94 8.23 6.26
CA LEU A 117 29.32 7.02 5.51
C LEU A 117 28.38 6.69 4.33
N GLU A 118 27.10 7.07 4.45
CA GLU A 118 26.08 6.81 3.44
C GLU A 118 26.12 7.83 2.28
N TYR A 119 26.92 8.90 2.39
CA TYR A 119 26.84 10.08 1.54
C TYR A 119 28.16 10.46 0.86
N GLY A 120 28.11 11.41 -0.08
CA GLY A 120 29.29 12.00 -0.71
C GLY A 120 29.94 13.07 0.17
N LEU A 121 31.20 12.88 0.56
CA LEU A 121 31.99 13.84 1.32
C LEU A 121 32.56 14.94 0.42
N VAL A 122 32.49 16.17 0.92
CA VAL A 122 32.97 17.34 0.18
C VAL A 122 33.91 18.17 1.04
N ILE A 123 35.10 18.46 0.52
CA ILE A 123 36.01 19.45 1.12
C ILE A 123 35.95 20.73 0.29
N THR A 124 35.65 21.84 0.96
CA THR A 124 35.74 23.18 0.39
C THR A 124 36.90 23.96 1.00
N ASP A 125 37.44 24.91 0.26
CA ASP A 125 38.27 25.97 0.85
C ASP A 125 37.41 27.06 1.51
N THR A 126 38.06 28.08 2.07
CA THR A 126 37.41 29.22 2.75
C THR A 126 36.50 30.03 1.82
N GLY A 127 36.71 29.97 0.50
CA GLY A 127 35.88 30.63 -0.49
C GLY A 127 34.68 29.78 -0.95
N GLY A 128 34.55 28.55 -0.44
CA GLY A 128 33.54 27.57 -0.82
C GLY A 128 33.93 26.74 -2.04
N ARG A 129 35.14 26.87 -2.60
CA ARG A 129 35.52 26.11 -3.79
C ARG A 129 35.81 24.67 -3.43
N ILE A 130 35.23 23.72 -4.17
CA ILE A 130 35.42 22.30 -3.89
C ILE A 130 36.84 21.88 -4.29
N ARG A 131 37.55 21.28 -3.34
CA ARG A 131 38.92 20.77 -3.50
C ARG A 131 38.96 19.26 -3.65
N ARG A 132 38.04 18.57 -2.99
CA ARG A 132 37.93 17.12 -3.03
C ARG A 132 36.46 16.72 -2.90
N PHE A 133 36.08 15.71 -3.68
CA PHE A 133 34.79 15.06 -3.63
C PHE A 133 35.05 13.55 -3.52
N LEU A 134 34.38 12.86 -2.59
CA LEU A 134 34.49 11.42 -2.41
C LEU A 134 33.10 10.83 -2.13
N GLU A 135 32.62 9.97 -3.03
CA GLU A 135 31.32 9.31 -2.88
C GLU A 135 31.43 8.09 -1.95
N LYS A 136 30.58 7.99 -0.93
CA LYS A 136 30.43 6.84 -0.02
C LYS A 136 31.77 6.32 0.53
N PRO A 137 32.41 7.08 1.44
CA PRO A 137 33.74 6.74 1.97
C PRO A 137 33.69 5.47 2.83
N GLY A 138 34.79 4.71 2.85
CA GLY A 138 35.04 3.76 3.91
C GLY A 138 35.33 4.46 5.25
N TRP A 139 35.27 3.73 6.37
CA TRP A 139 35.55 4.28 7.71
C TRP A 139 36.90 5.01 7.83
N GLY A 140 37.93 4.54 7.11
CA GLY A 140 39.26 5.17 7.09
C GLY A 140 39.39 6.40 6.18
N GLU A 141 38.35 6.73 5.43
CA GLU A 141 38.34 7.80 4.44
C GLU A 141 37.48 8.99 4.88
N VAL A 142 36.90 8.95 6.08
CA VAL A 142 36.10 10.03 6.63
C VAL A 142 37.00 11.17 7.10
N PHE A 143 37.04 12.26 6.33
CA PHE A 143 37.85 13.45 6.60
C PHE A 143 37.02 14.74 6.78
N SER A 144 35.69 14.66 6.67
CA SER A 144 34.77 15.79 6.81
C SER A 144 33.41 15.31 7.34
N ASP A 145 32.68 16.21 7.99
CA ASP A 145 31.26 16.04 8.35
C ASP A 145 30.32 16.66 7.29
N CYS A 146 30.89 17.29 6.27
CA CYS A 146 30.18 18.00 5.21
C CYS A 146 29.84 17.04 4.06
N VAL A 147 28.54 16.87 3.82
CA VAL A 147 28.01 15.92 2.84
C VAL A 147 27.20 16.60 1.75
N ASN A 148 27.22 15.97 0.58
CA ASN A 148 26.36 16.29 -0.54
C ASN A 148 24.89 15.98 -0.22
N THR A 149 24.00 16.94 -0.43
CA THR A 149 22.56 16.81 -0.18
C THR A 149 21.76 16.22 -1.34
N GLY A 150 22.38 16.06 -2.52
CA GLY A 150 21.65 15.72 -3.75
C GLY A 150 20.91 16.91 -4.38
N ILE A 151 21.15 18.13 -3.89
CA ILE A 151 20.64 19.37 -4.47
C ILE A 151 21.78 20.11 -5.17
N TYR A 152 21.58 20.45 -6.44
CA TYR A 152 22.60 21.06 -7.30
C TYR A 152 22.05 22.25 -8.06
N ILE A 153 22.90 23.24 -8.28
CA ILE A 153 22.63 24.35 -9.20
C ILE A 153 23.67 24.30 -10.32
N LEU A 154 23.23 24.18 -11.57
CA LEU A 154 24.08 23.87 -12.71
C LEU A 154 23.85 24.87 -13.83
N GLU A 155 24.94 25.35 -14.41
CA GLU A 155 24.86 26.08 -15.68
C GLU A 155 24.75 25.09 -16.86
N PRO A 156 24.00 25.41 -17.93
CA PRO A 156 23.76 24.52 -19.07
C PRO A 156 25.04 23.97 -19.71
N GLU A 157 26.14 24.72 -19.69
CA GLU A 157 27.41 24.29 -20.26
C GLU A 157 27.95 23.02 -19.62
N VAL A 158 27.64 22.78 -18.34
CA VAL A 158 28.06 21.57 -17.62
C VAL A 158 27.40 20.33 -18.23
N LEU A 159 26.20 20.43 -18.81
CA LEU A 159 25.52 19.29 -19.42
C LEU A 159 26.24 18.76 -20.66
N LYS A 160 27.10 19.58 -21.30
CA LYS A 160 27.92 19.16 -22.46
C LYS A 160 28.98 18.12 -22.10
N GLU A 161 29.32 18.02 -20.82
CA GLU A 161 30.26 17.01 -20.29
C GLU A 161 29.63 15.63 -20.15
N ILE A 162 28.30 15.55 -20.15
CA ILE A 162 27.55 14.31 -20.00
C ILE A 162 27.35 13.72 -21.41
N PRO A 163 27.72 12.47 -21.69
CA PRO A 163 27.45 11.83 -22.99
C PRO A 163 25.96 11.54 -23.21
N ASP A 164 25.49 11.61 -24.47
CA ASP A 164 24.11 11.28 -24.80
C ASP A 164 23.82 9.78 -24.70
N GLY A 165 22.67 9.42 -24.14
CA GLY A 165 22.17 8.04 -24.10
C GLY A 165 23.03 7.05 -23.30
N GLN A 166 23.89 7.54 -22.40
CA GLN A 166 24.79 6.71 -21.60
C GLN A 166 24.52 6.85 -20.11
N VAL A 167 24.79 5.77 -19.36
CA VAL A 167 24.73 5.78 -17.91
C VAL A 167 25.81 6.71 -17.36
N PHE A 168 25.39 7.79 -16.71
CA PHE A 168 26.28 8.82 -16.18
C PHE A 168 25.75 9.40 -14.87
N ASP A 169 26.60 9.42 -13.83
CA ASP A 169 26.24 9.87 -12.49
C ASP A 169 26.91 11.20 -12.12
N PHE A 170 26.20 12.03 -11.33
CA PHE A 170 26.73 13.29 -10.80
C PHE A 170 28.00 13.05 -9.96
N SER A 171 27.87 12.23 -8.92
CA SER A 171 28.94 11.98 -7.94
C SER A 171 30.11 11.18 -8.53
N LYS A 172 29.84 10.17 -9.37
CA LYS A 172 30.88 9.25 -9.85
C LYS A 172 31.57 9.73 -11.12
N ASN A 173 30.90 10.53 -11.95
CA ASN A 173 31.41 10.90 -13.26
C ASN A 173 31.54 12.42 -13.41
N LEU A 174 30.43 13.17 -13.27
CA LEU A 174 30.40 14.59 -13.61
C LEU A 174 31.30 15.45 -12.71
N PHE A 175 31.12 15.39 -11.39
CA PHE A 175 31.89 16.23 -10.47
C PHE A 175 33.40 15.90 -10.49
N PRO A 176 33.82 14.62 -10.51
CA PRO A 176 35.23 14.27 -10.73
C PRO A 176 35.80 14.84 -12.04
N ALA A 177 35.03 14.79 -13.15
CA ALA A 177 35.46 15.34 -14.44
C ALA A 177 35.62 16.87 -14.40
N LEU A 178 34.66 17.59 -13.80
CA LEU A 178 34.70 19.04 -13.62
C LEU A 178 35.89 19.47 -12.74
N LEU A 179 36.16 18.73 -11.65
CA LEU A 179 37.33 18.96 -10.80
C LEU A 179 38.64 18.78 -11.56
N LYS A 180 38.76 17.72 -12.36
CA LYS A 180 39.93 17.46 -13.21
C LYS A 180 40.15 18.59 -14.23
N LYS A 181 39.07 19.15 -14.77
CA LYS A 181 39.09 20.31 -15.68
C LYS A 181 39.27 21.66 -14.98
N LYS A 182 39.36 21.68 -13.64
CA LYS A 182 39.43 22.90 -12.81
C LYS A 182 38.25 23.86 -13.05
N ALA A 183 37.09 23.33 -13.44
CA ALA A 183 35.88 24.11 -13.58
C ALA A 183 35.49 24.79 -12.25
N PRO A 184 34.76 25.92 -12.27
CA PRO A 184 34.33 26.61 -11.07
C PRO A 184 33.22 25.82 -10.33
N LEU A 185 33.65 24.82 -9.55
CA LEU A 185 32.80 23.95 -8.72
C LEU A 185 32.84 24.44 -7.27
N TYR A 186 31.67 24.77 -6.71
CA TYR A 186 31.54 25.34 -5.37
C TYR A 186 30.56 24.56 -4.50
N GLY A 187 30.79 24.57 -3.19
CA GLY A 187 29.92 24.01 -2.18
C GLY A 187 29.23 25.13 -1.41
N PHE A 188 27.90 25.11 -1.36
CA PHE A 188 27.09 26.00 -0.53
C PHE A 188 26.69 25.26 0.74
N LEU A 189 27.23 25.67 1.89
CA LEU A 189 26.86 25.09 3.18
C LEU A 189 25.49 25.63 3.61
N ALA A 190 24.44 24.86 3.37
CA ALA A 190 23.07 25.27 3.67
C ALA A 190 22.76 25.20 5.16
N LYS A 191 21.82 26.06 5.56
CA LYS A 191 21.11 25.98 6.84
C LYS A 191 19.72 25.39 6.59
N GLY A 192 19.18 24.71 7.59
CA GLY A 192 17.86 24.09 7.52
C GLY A 192 17.92 22.59 7.82
N TYR A 193 16.74 22.00 7.89
CA TYR A 193 16.52 20.56 7.94
C TYR A 193 16.83 19.92 6.59
N TRP A 194 17.48 18.77 6.63
CA TRP A 194 17.67 17.91 5.47
C TRP A 194 17.69 16.45 5.91
N SER A 195 16.93 15.62 5.20
CA SER A 195 16.90 14.18 5.40
C SER A 195 16.75 13.48 4.05
N ASP A 196 17.71 12.63 3.73
CA ASP A 196 17.63 11.67 2.61
C ASP A 196 16.85 10.45 3.09
N ILE A 197 15.65 10.23 2.54
CA ILE A 197 14.77 9.12 2.95
C ILE A 197 15.12 7.89 2.10
N GLY A 198 16.27 7.30 2.39
CA GLY A 198 16.81 6.13 1.71
C GLY A 198 16.37 4.80 2.33
N ASN A 199 16.05 4.78 3.63
CA ASN A 199 15.69 3.57 4.36
C ASN A 199 14.50 3.77 5.33
N LEU A 200 14.04 2.67 5.93
CA LEU A 200 12.87 2.65 6.82
C LEU A 200 13.08 3.39 8.13
N ASP A 201 14.31 3.44 8.64
CA ASP A 201 14.60 4.14 9.90
C ASP A 201 14.57 5.65 9.67
N GLN A 202 15.22 6.14 8.60
CA GLN A 202 15.12 7.52 8.13
C GLN A 202 13.68 7.93 7.85
N TYR A 203 12.89 7.03 7.24
CA TYR A 203 11.47 7.27 7.00
C TYR A 203 10.69 7.48 8.30
N ARG A 204 10.89 6.66 9.34
CA ARG A 204 10.23 6.84 10.63
C ARG A 204 10.72 8.10 11.35
N GLU A 205 12.03 8.34 11.37
CA GLU A 205 12.61 9.52 12.00
C GLU A 205 12.14 10.82 11.34
N ALA A 206 12.01 10.86 10.01
CA ALA A 206 11.46 12.03 9.31
C ALA A 206 10.04 12.39 9.80
N GLN A 207 9.18 11.38 10.02
CA GLN A 207 7.83 11.58 10.56
C GLN A 207 7.86 12.09 12.01
N ILE A 208 8.79 11.56 12.82
CA ILE A 208 9.01 12.00 14.20
C ILE A 208 9.50 13.45 14.22
N ASP A 209 10.44 13.81 13.35
CA ASP A 209 10.99 15.16 13.23
C ASP A 209 9.94 16.18 12.83
N ILE A 210 9.03 15.82 11.93
CA ILE A 210 7.85 16.61 11.61
C ILE A 210 7.01 16.85 12.87
N LEU A 211 6.70 15.79 13.63
CA LEU A 211 5.89 15.89 14.85
C LEU A 211 6.59 16.64 16.00
N ARG A 212 7.93 16.66 16.03
CA ARG A 212 8.74 17.49 16.93
C ARG A 212 8.75 18.96 16.52
N GLY A 213 8.38 19.28 15.28
CA GLY A 213 8.48 20.61 14.70
C GLY A 213 9.90 20.97 14.21
N ASN A 214 10.77 19.98 14.00
CA ASN A 214 12.10 20.18 13.41
C ASN A 214 12.02 20.62 11.95
N ILE A 215 10.93 20.27 11.27
CA ILE A 215 10.55 20.77 9.95
C ILE A 215 9.03 20.96 9.92
N GLN A 216 8.58 22.01 9.25
CA GLN A 216 7.15 22.29 9.06
C GLN A 216 6.71 21.83 7.67
N VAL A 217 5.71 20.95 7.62
CA VAL A 217 5.13 20.45 6.38
C VAL A 217 3.62 20.72 6.35
N ALA A 218 3.02 20.68 5.16
CA ALA A 218 1.57 20.77 5.03
C ALA A 218 0.91 19.62 5.81
N GLY A 219 0.01 19.95 6.74
CA GLY A 219 -0.62 19.00 7.67
C GLY A 219 -0.39 19.34 9.15
N THR A 220 0.83 19.75 9.54
CA THR A 220 1.13 20.23 10.90
C THR A 220 1.01 21.75 11.06
N GLN A 221 0.76 22.46 9.96
CA GLN A 221 0.57 23.92 9.94
C GLN A 221 -0.81 24.37 10.44
N ALA A 222 -1.80 23.47 10.41
CA ALA A 222 -3.14 23.77 10.91
C ALA A 222 -3.14 23.87 12.44
N ALA A 223 -4.13 24.60 12.99
CA ALA A 223 -4.35 24.64 14.43
C ALA A 223 -4.59 23.21 14.95
N PRO A 224 -3.90 22.79 16.03
CA PRO A 224 -4.04 21.44 16.52
C PRO A 224 -5.42 21.23 17.17
N TYR A 225 -5.97 20.03 17.05
CA TYR A 225 -7.23 19.62 17.66
C TYR A 225 -7.16 19.71 19.20
N GLN A 226 -6.00 19.37 19.75
CA GLN A 226 -5.61 19.56 21.16
C GLN A 226 -4.08 19.67 21.22
N PRO A 227 -3.44 20.06 22.36
CA PRO A 227 -1.99 20.26 22.41
C PRO A 227 -1.17 19.11 21.81
N GLY A 228 -0.48 19.39 20.70
CA GLY A 228 0.37 18.44 19.96
C GLY A 228 -0.38 17.40 19.11
N VAL A 229 -1.72 17.41 19.04
CA VAL A 229 -2.46 16.43 18.24
C VAL A 229 -3.21 17.15 17.13
N TRP A 230 -3.00 16.70 15.90
CA TRP A 230 -3.70 17.16 14.70
C TRP A 230 -4.64 16.07 14.22
N VAL A 231 -5.86 16.46 13.85
CA VAL A 231 -6.91 15.54 13.36
C VAL A 231 -7.50 16.13 12.08
N GLY A 232 -7.53 15.32 11.02
CA GLY A 232 -8.08 15.69 9.72
C GLY A 232 -9.61 15.79 9.72
N GLU A 233 -10.15 16.38 8.66
CA GLU A 233 -11.58 16.64 8.52
C GLU A 233 -12.40 15.34 8.44
N GLY A 234 -13.64 15.37 8.95
CA GLY A 234 -14.55 14.22 8.90
C GLY A 234 -14.15 13.03 9.77
N SER A 235 -13.11 13.16 10.60
CA SER A 235 -12.71 12.11 11.54
C SER A 235 -13.62 12.08 12.77
N GLU A 236 -14.03 10.88 13.16
CA GLU A 236 -14.88 10.61 14.33
C GLU A 236 -14.03 10.05 15.47
N ILE A 237 -13.88 10.83 16.54
CA ILE A 237 -13.13 10.44 17.73
C ILE A 237 -14.11 10.21 18.89
N SER A 238 -14.13 8.99 19.44
CA SER A 238 -14.93 8.71 20.63
C SER A 238 -14.49 9.54 21.83
N ALA A 239 -15.44 9.95 22.69
CA ALA A 239 -15.15 10.70 23.91
C ALA A 239 -14.24 9.91 24.89
N ASP A 240 -14.26 8.59 24.83
CA ASP A 240 -13.43 7.70 25.66
C ASP A 240 -12.08 7.36 25.01
N ALA A 241 -11.80 7.86 23.80
CA ALA A 241 -10.51 7.67 23.16
C ALA A 241 -9.46 8.60 23.76
N ILE A 242 -8.23 8.10 23.90
CA ILE A 242 -7.12 8.85 24.48
C ILE A 242 -6.12 9.17 23.37
N LEU A 243 -5.97 10.44 23.07
CA LEU A 243 -4.97 10.94 22.13
C LEU A 243 -3.85 11.62 22.92
N ALA A 244 -2.61 11.15 22.78
CA ALA A 244 -1.44 11.74 23.42
C ALA A 244 -0.46 12.25 22.35
N GLY A 245 -0.21 13.55 22.38
CA GLY A 245 0.67 14.22 21.41
C GLY A 245 2.17 14.05 21.70
N PRO A 246 3.04 14.35 20.70
CA PRO A 246 2.65 14.82 19.38
C PRO A 246 2.14 13.69 18.47
N ALA A 247 1.02 13.86 17.78
CA ALA A 247 0.45 12.84 16.89
C ALA A 247 -0.37 13.46 15.75
N LEU A 248 -0.35 12.84 14.58
CA LEU A 248 -1.14 13.27 13.41
C LEU A 248 -2.14 12.17 13.03
N ILE A 249 -3.42 12.54 12.92
CA ILE A 249 -4.50 11.68 12.47
C ILE A 249 -5.10 12.28 11.20
N GLY A 250 -5.20 11.49 10.15
CA GLY A 250 -5.73 11.90 8.85
C GLY A 250 -7.23 12.21 8.87
N SER A 251 -7.76 12.41 7.67
CA SER A 251 -9.19 12.70 7.44
C SER A 251 -10.01 11.41 7.41
N GLY A 252 -11.30 11.46 7.74
CA GLY A 252 -12.21 10.31 7.67
C GLY A 252 -11.84 9.13 8.60
N CYS A 253 -11.00 9.35 9.61
CA CYS A 253 -10.62 8.31 10.55
C CYS A 253 -11.75 8.02 11.55
N ILE A 254 -11.81 6.79 12.04
CA ILE A 254 -12.71 6.43 13.14
C ILE A 254 -11.86 5.90 14.29
N VAL A 255 -11.90 6.57 15.44
CA VAL A 255 -11.19 6.16 16.65
C VAL A 255 -12.20 5.79 17.73
N SER A 256 -12.30 4.49 17.99
CA SER A 256 -13.33 3.90 18.86
C SER A 256 -13.04 4.10 20.35
N ALA A 257 -14.03 3.85 21.19
CA ALA A 257 -13.93 4.01 22.64
C ALA A 257 -12.77 3.23 23.26
N GLY A 258 -12.01 3.87 24.16
CA GLY A 258 -10.86 3.27 24.84
C GLY A 258 -9.64 3.02 23.95
N ALA A 259 -9.67 3.39 22.66
CA ALA A 259 -8.47 3.36 21.83
C ALA A 259 -7.47 4.43 22.28
N PHE A 260 -6.19 4.10 22.21
CA PHE A 260 -5.07 4.98 22.57
C PHE A 260 -4.19 5.25 21.34
N VAL A 261 -4.11 6.51 20.93
CA VAL A 261 -3.13 6.97 19.93
C VAL A 261 -2.08 7.81 20.65
N GLY A 262 -0.93 7.19 20.88
CA GLY A 262 0.17 7.75 21.64
C GLY A 262 1.15 8.57 20.83
N GLU A 263 2.13 9.13 21.53
CA GLU A 263 3.06 10.08 20.93
C GLU A 263 3.84 9.50 19.75
N PHE A 264 4.19 10.41 18.84
CA PHE A 264 4.87 10.18 17.58
C PHE A 264 4.17 9.17 16.66
N SER A 265 2.85 9.06 16.76
CA SER A 265 2.06 8.24 15.85
C SER A 265 1.52 9.09 14.69
N MET A 266 1.56 8.51 13.50
CA MET A 266 1.06 9.13 12.28
C MET A 266 0.06 8.20 11.60
N ILE A 267 -1.18 8.63 11.56
CA ILE A 267 -2.31 7.86 11.04
C ILE A 267 -2.79 8.53 9.76
N GLY A 268 -2.81 7.76 8.67
CA GLY A 268 -3.30 8.15 7.36
C GLY A 268 -4.82 8.32 7.32
N ASP A 269 -5.32 8.70 6.16
CA ASP A 269 -6.75 8.94 5.96
C ASP A 269 -7.56 7.63 5.97
N ASP A 270 -8.84 7.70 6.31
CA ASP A 270 -9.78 6.57 6.30
C ASP A 270 -9.32 5.37 7.15
N VAL A 271 -8.51 5.60 8.19
CA VAL A 271 -8.07 4.54 9.10
C VAL A 271 -9.11 4.30 10.19
N ARG A 272 -9.39 3.02 10.47
CA ARG A 272 -10.28 2.61 11.56
C ARG A 272 -9.50 1.98 12.69
N ILE A 273 -9.57 2.60 13.86
CA ILE A 273 -8.92 2.17 15.09
C ILE A 273 -10.01 1.68 16.05
N GLU A 274 -10.03 0.37 16.32
CA GLU A 274 -11.06 -0.25 17.14
C GLU A 274 -10.78 -0.15 18.64
N SER A 275 -11.82 -0.45 19.43
CA SER A 275 -11.84 -0.22 20.87
C SER A 275 -10.68 -0.90 21.60
N GLY A 276 -10.09 -0.19 22.55
CA GLY A 276 -9.00 -0.70 23.39
C GLY A 276 -7.68 -0.95 22.66
N SER A 277 -7.57 -0.66 21.36
CA SER A 277 -6.29 -0.75 20.65
C SER A 277 -5.34 0.37 21.07
N SER A 278 -4.04 0.13 20.98
CA SER A 278 -3.00 1.03 21.47
C SER A 278 -1.92 1.17 20.41
N ILE A 279 -1.73 2.38 19.88
CA ILE A 279 -0.76 2.70 18.83
C ILE A 279 0.24 3.72 19.38
N LYS A 280 1.53 3.47 19.24
CA LYS A 280 2.58 4.39 19.70
C LYS A 280 3.78 4.38 18.76
N ARG A 281 4.37 5.55 18.48
CA ARG A 281 5.55 5.69 17.60
C ARG A 281 5.37 4.99 16.24
N SER A 282 4.14 4.84 15.76
CA SER A 282 3.83 4.00 14.59
C SER A 282 3.28 4.83 13.45
N VAL A 283 3.52 4.40 12.22
CA VAL A 283 3.06 5.04 11.00
C VAL A 283 2.07 4.10 10.31
N ILE A 284 0.80 4.49 10.24
CA ILE A 284 -0.28 3.70 9.64
C ILE A 284 -0.76 4.45 8.41
N TRP A 285 -0.67 3.86 7.22
CA TRP A 285 -1.11 4.50 5.98
C TRP A 285 -2.61 4.34 5.76
N SER A 286 -3.12 5.10 4.80
CA SER A 286 -4.54 5.28 4.56
C SER A 286 -5.31 3.99 4.28
N GLY A 287 -6.58 3.95 4.70
CA GLY A 287 -7.53 2.86 4.48
C GLY A 287 -7.26 1.60 5.29
N SER A 288 -6.40 1.66 6.31
CA SER A 288 -6.05 0.50 7.14
C SER A 288 -7.01 0.32 8.33
N ARG A 289 -7.11 -0.90 8.86
CA ARG A 289 -7.92 -1.22 10.05
C ARG A 289 -7.07 -1.84 11.13
N ILE A 290 -7.19 -1.31 12.36
CA ILE A 290 -6.53 -1.81 13.55
C ILE A 290 -7.58 -2.42 14.47
N GLY A 291 -7.55 -3.74 14.62
CA GLY A 291 -8.53 -4.51 15.36
C GLY A 291 -8.48 -4.27 16.87
N ALA A 292 -9.61 -4.54 17.55
CA ALA A 292 -9.78 -4.26 18.97
C ALA A 292 -8.68 -4.88 19.85
N GLY A 293 -8.19 -4.11 20.83
CA GLY A 293 -7.17 -4.55 21.77
C GLY A 293 -5.77 -4.82 21.16
N SER A 294 -5.51 -4.41 19.92
CA SER A 294 -4.19 -4.59 19.30
C SER A 294 -3.17 -3.57 19.79
N GLU A 295 -1.90 -3.96 19.83
CA GLU A 295 -0.78 -3.13 20.28
C GLU A 295 0.26 -2.95 19.17
N LEU A 296 0.41 -1.71 18.70
CA LEU A 296 1.41 -1.35 17.69
C LEU A 296 2.45 -0.41 18.33
N ARG A 297 3.73 -0.79 18.24
CA ARG A 297 4.86 -0.05 18.83
C ARG A 297 5.97 0.11 17.80
N GLY A 298 6.20 1.31 17.27
CA GLY A 298 7.29 1.50 16.29
C GLY A 298 7.04 0.82 14.93
N VAL A 299 5.77 0.59 14.57
CA VAL A 299 5.38 -0.21 13.39
C VAL A 299 5.09 0.69 12.19
N VAL A 300 5.43 0.24 10.99
CA VAL A 300 4.90 0.83 9.75
C VAL A 300 3.89 -0.13 9.13
N ALA A 301 2.61 0.23 9.16
CA ALA A 301 1.56 -0.50 8.46
C ALA A 301 1.16 0.29 7.21
N THR A 302 1.37 -0.27 6.04
CA THR A 302 1.10 0.42 4.76
C THR A 302 -0.38 0.30 4.37
N SER A 303 -0.75 0.89 3.22
CA SER A 303 -2.16 1.14 2.91
C SER A 303 -3.01 -0.11 2.86
N ARG A 304 -4.29 0.03 3.24
CA ARG A 304 -5.29 -1.04 3.16
C ARG A 304 -4.89 -2.30 3.91
N THR A 305 -4.05 -2.19 4.94
CA THR A 305 -3.71 -3.32 5.80
C THR A 305 -4.82 -3.58 6.81
N THR A 306 -5.07 -4.86 7.10
CA THR A 306 -6.03 -5.27 8.13
C THR A 306 -5.28 -5.99 9.23
N ILE A 307 -5.21 -5.35 10.39
CA ILE A 307 -4.67 -5.94 11.61
C ILE A 307 -5.85 -6.45 12.43
N GLY A 308 -5.91 -7.77 12.65
CA GLY A 308 -6.96 -8.42 13.42
C GLY A 308 -6.92 -8.05 14.91
N PRO A 309 -7.94 -8.45 15.70
CA PRO A 309 -7.98 -8.16 17.13
C PRO A 309 -6.81 -8.74 17.91
N GLN A 310 -6.40 -8.06 18.98
CA GLN A 310 -5.38 -8.52 19.93
C GLN A 310 -4.01 -8.83 19.28
N VAL A 311 -3.70 -8.25 18.11
CA VAL A 311 -2.39 -8.40 17.48
C VAL A 311 -1.35 -7.55 18.22
N ALA A 312 -0.15 -8.08 18.38
CA ALA A 312 1.00 -7.32 18.89
C ALA A 312 2.07 -7.18 17.79
N ALA A 313 2.43 -5.96 17.42
CA ALA A 313 3.52 -5.70 16.48
C ALA A 313 4.50 -4.68 17.05
N PHE A 314 5.79 -4.98 16.89
CA PHE A 314 6.86 -4.29 17.59
C PHE A 314 7.81 -3.51 16.66
N GLU A 315 8.80 -2.87 17.27
CA GLU A 315 9.60 -1.83 16.65
C GLU A 315 10.32 -2.28 15.38
N GLY A 316 10.25 -1.45 14.35
CA GLY A 316 10.88 -1.72 13.06
C GLY A 316 10.14 -2.74 12.21
N ALA A 317 9.02 -3.31 12.70
CA ALA A 317 8.17 -4.16 11.87
C ALA A 317 7.49 -3.35 10.77
N VAL A 318 7.40 -3.93 9.58
CA VAL A 318 6.72 -3.34 8.41
C VAL A 318 5.68 -4.31 7.87
N ILE A 319 4.45 -3.84 7.70
CA ILE A 319 3.33 -4.61 7.16
C ILE A 319 2.97 -4.01 5.80
N GLY A 320 3.22 -4.77 4.74
CA GLY A 320 3.04 -4.37 3.35
C GLY A 320 1.57 -4.28 2.93
N GLU A 321 1.34 -3.60 1.81
CA GLU A 321 0.01 -3.13 1.39
C GLU A 321 -0.96 -4.30 1.25
N ARG A 322 -2.25 -4.09 1.58
CA ARG A 322 -3.31 -5.12 1.45
C ARG A 322 -3.07 -6.41 2.23
N SER A 323 -2.13 -6.42 3.17
CA SER A 323 -1.88 -7.59 4.00
C SER A 323 -2.91 -7.72 5.13
N TYR A 324 -3.23 -8.96 5.48
CA TYR A 324 -4.07 -9.34 6.60
C TYR A 324 -3.22 -10.00 7.69
N VAL A 325 -3.34 -9.51 8.92
CA VAL A 325 -2.73 -10.10 10.11
C VAL A 325 -3.82 -10.69 10.99
N GLY A 326 -3.84 -12.02 11.14
CA GLY A 326 -4.84 -12.73 11.93
C GLY A 326 -4.82 -12.34 13.41
N GLU A 327 -5.96 -12.54 14.08
CA GLU A 327 -6.13 -12.23 15.50
C GLU A 327 -5.02 -12.84 16.37
N ARG A 328 -4.61 -12.16 17.44
CA ARG A 328 -3.58 -12.62 18.39
C ARG A 328 -2.21 -12.96 17.78
N ALA A 329 -1.96 -12.61 16.52
CA ALA A 329 -0.65 -12.77 15.94
C ALA A 329 0.36 -11.82 16.60
N ILE A 330 1.62 -12.24 16.63
CA ILE A 330 2.73 -11.49 17.21
C ILE A 330 3.79 -11.29 16.12
N ILE A 331 4.05 -10.03 15.76
CA ILE A 331 5.07 -9.65 14.80
C ILE A 331 6.28 -9.12 15.56
N ARG A 332 7.39 -9.85 15.52
CA ARG A 332 8.63 -9.49 16.22
C ARG A 332 9.30 -8.23 15.62
N PRO A 333 10.18 -7.57 16.40
CA PRO A 333 10.92 -6.41 15.92
C PRO A 333 11.65 -6.67 14.60
N GLY A 334 11.68 -5.67 13.72
CA GLY A 334 12.39 -5.70 12.44
C GLY A 334 11.80 -6.62 11.35
N VAL A 335 10.71 -7.33 11.62
CA VAL A 335 10.06 -8.23 10.66
C VAL A 335 9.38 -7.46 9.55
N LYS A 336 9.62 -7.86 8.29
CA LYS A 336 8.99 -7.27 7.11
C LYS A 336 8.02 -8.27 6.51
N ILE A 337 6.73 -7.96 6.55
CA ILE A 337 5.69 -8.64 5.81
C ILE A 337 5.54 -7.87 4.50
N TRP A 338 5.80 -8.51 3.36
CA TRP A 338 5.65 -7.87 2.04
C TRP A 338 4.18 -7.56 1.72
N PRO A 339 3.87 -6.87 0.62
CA PRO A 339 2.48 -6.67 0.20
C PRO A 339 1.74 -7.98 -0.07
N ASP A 340 0.41 -7.94 0.05
CA ASP A 340 -0.52 -9.01 -0.28
C ASP A 340 -0.27 -10.32 0.50
N LYS A 341 0.01 -10.20 1.81
CA LYS A 341 0.30 -11.34 2.70
C LYS A 341 -0.83 -11.61 3.66
N GLN A 342 -1.01 -12.89 3.97
CA GLN A 342 -1.95 -13.33 4.99
C GLN A 342 -1.17 -14.03 6.10
N ILE A 343 -1.27 -13.49 7.32
CA ILE A 343 -0.72 -14.09 8.53
C ILE A 343 -1.85 -14.77 9.29
N GLU A 344 -1.61 -16.01 9.71
CA GLU A 344 -2.59 -16.80 10.46
C GLU A 344 -2.84 -16.24 11.88
N ALA A 345 -4.02 -16.53 12.41
CA ALA A 345 -4.36 -16.20 13.78
C ALA A 345 -3.42 -16.91 14.77
N GLY A 346 -2.96 -16.19 15.79
CA GLY A 346 -2.04 -16.68 16.81
C GLY A 346 -0.60 -16.92 16.32
N ALA A 347 -0.29 -16.62 15.06
CA ALA A 347 1.04 -16.84 14.52
C ALA A 347 2.08 -15.92 15.19
N ILE A 348 3.28 -16.46 15.48
CA ILE A 348 4.42 -15.67 15.94
C ILE A 348 5.41 -15.56 14.78
N ILE A 349 5.54 -14.37 14.22
CA ILE A 349 6.38 -14.10 13.07
C ILE A 349 7.73 -13.57 13.56
N ASN A 350 8.77 -14.40 13.43
CA ASN A 350 10.14 -14.06 13.78
C ASN A 350 10.96 -13.62 12.56
N ASP A 351 10.55 -14.03 11.35
CA ASP A 351 11.28 -13.78 10.11
C ASP A 351 10.42 -13.04 9.08
N SER A 352 11.07 -12.30 8.18
CA SER A 352 10.37 -11.54 7.14
C SER A 352 9.65 -12.45 6.14
N VAL A 353 8.40 -12.11 5.83
CA VAL A 353 7.53 -12.86 4.93
C VAL A 353 7.61 -12.24 3.53
N ILE A 354 8.48 -12.80 2.69
CA ILE A 354 8.81 -12.26 1.36
C ILE A 354 8.13 -13.07 0.24
N TRP A 355 8.42 -14.36 0.16
CA TRP A 355 8.12 -15.20 -1.00
C TRP A 355 6.81 -15.99 -0.94
N SER A 356 5.95 -15.71 0.03
CA SER A 356 4.68 -16.44 0.20
C SER A 356 3.53 -15.47 0.14
N ALA A 357 2.77 -15.38 -0.96
CA ALA A 357 1.45 -14.74 -0.93
C ALA A 357 0.52 -15.64 -0.09
N GLY A 358 0.64 -15.59 1.24
CA GLY A 358 -0.03 -16.51 2.14
C GLY A 358 0.47 -17.95 2.01
N THR A 359 0.74 -18.61 3.13
CA THR A 359 0.66 -20.07 3.17
C THR A 359 -0.82 -20.44 3.10
N GLY A 360 -1.32 -20.57 1.88
CA GLY A 360 -2.62 -21.16 1.59
C GLY A 360 -2.52 -21.87 0.25
N LYS A 361 -1.83 -23.02 0.19
CA LYS A 361 -1.95 -23.93 -0.97
C LYS A 361 -3.39 -24.45 -1.15
N SER A 362 -4.27 -24.17 -0.20
CA SER A 362 -5.64 -24.67 -0.17
C SER A 362 -6.60 -23.57 0.30
N LEU A 363 -7.66 -23.35 -0.46
CA LEU A 363 -8.82 -22.52 -0.12
C LEU A 363 -9.77 -23.29 0.82
N PHE A 364 -9.82 -24.63 0.70
CA PHE A 364 -10.78 -25.47 1.41
C PHE A 364 -10.31 -25.85 2.82
N GLY A 365 -11.04 -25.37 3.83
CA GLY A 365 -10.95 -25.83 5.20
C GLY A 365 -11.70 -27.16 5.41
N ARG A 366 -12.00 -27.50 6.67
CA ARG A 366 -12.72 -28.73 7.02
C ARG A 366 -14.19 -28.75 6.58
N LEU A 367 -14.83 -27.58 6.50
CA LEU A 367 -16.27 -27.43 6.26
C LEU A 367 -16.58 -26.73 4.93
N GLY A 368 -15.56 -26.46 4.12
CA GLY A 368 -15.64 -25.57 2.97
C GLY A 368 -14.70 -24.38 3.12
N ILE A 369 -14.96 -23.31 2.37
CA ILE A 369 -14.13 -22.11 2.36
C ILE A 369 -14.67 -21.14 3.40
N SER A 370 -13.83 -20.74 4.36
CA SER A 370 -14.20 -19.82 5.44
C SER A 370 -13.27 -18.62 5.47
N GLY A 371 -13.81 -17.45 5.79
CA GLY A 371 -13.01 -16.24 5.99
C GLY A 371 -13.84 -15.04 6.41
N THR A 372 -13.16 -13.94 6.74
CA THR A 372 -13.79 -12.70 7.19
C THR A 372 -14.75 -12.15 6.13
N ALA A 373 -15.96 -11.86 6.56
CA ALA A 373 -17.06 -11.41 5.71
C ALA A 373 -16.71 -10.10 5.02
N ASN A 374 -16.90 -10.02 3.69
CA ASN A 374 -16.67 -8.82 2.88
C ASN A 374 -15.21 -8.30 2.87
N MET A 375 -14.24 -9.14 3.26
CA MET A 375 -12.81 -8.84 3.18
C MET A 375 -12.07 -10.01 2.52
N ALA A 376 -11.90 -11.12 3.25
CA ALA A 376 -11.31 -12.34 2.70
C ALA A 376 -12.31 -13.05 1.77
N ILE A 377 -13.59 -13.08 2.16
CA ILE A 377 -14.70 -13.56 1.33
C ILE A 377 -15.48 -12.34 0.84
N SER A 378 -14.96 -11.72 -0.23
CA SER A 378 -15.59 -10.60 -0.92
C SER A 378 -16.57 -11.07 -2.01
N PRO A 379 -17.42 -10.20 -2.57
CA PRO A 379 -18.23 -10.51 -3.74
C PRO A 379 -17.40 -11.03 -4.92
N GLU A 380 -16.26 -10.40 -5.21
CA GLU A 380 -15.37 -10.79 -6.30
C GLU A 380 -14.80 -12.19 -6.08
N PHE A 381 -14.39 -12.49 -4.84
CA PHE A 381 -13.96 -13.83 -4.44
C PHE A 381 -15.09 -14.85 -4.66
N GLY A 382 -16.30 -14.55 -4.18
CA GLY A 382 -17.48 -15.41 -4.32
C GLY A 382 -17.83 -15.72 -5.78
N ALA A 383 -17.78 -14.72 -6.65
CA ALA A 383 -18.02 -14.90 -8.08
C ALA A 383 -16.93 -15.75 -8.75
N LYS A 384 -15.65 -15.49 -8.44
CA LYS A 384 -14.51 -16.24 -8.99
C LYS A 384 -14.53 -17.70 -8.56
N VAL A 385 -14.77 -17.99 -7.29
CA VAL A 385 -14.77 -19.38 -6.78
C VAL A 385 -15.99 -20.17 -7.29
N ALA A 386 -17.12 -19.50 -7.49
CA ALA A 386 -18.28 -20.13 -8.13
C ALA A 386 -18.01 -20.47 -9.61
N ALA A 387 -17.35 -19.58 -10.36
CA ALA A 387 -16.93 -19.86 -11.74
C ALA A 387 -15.89 -21.00 -11.80
N ALA A 388 -14.96 -21.05 -10.86
CA ALA A 388 -13.99 -22.14 -10.72
C ALA A 388 -14.67 -23.48 -10.38
N TYR A 389 -15.75 -23.47 -9.60
CA TYR A 389 -16.51 -24.70 -9.37
C TYR A 389 -17.34 -25.10 -10.60
N ALA A 390 -17.92 -24.12 -11.29
CA ALA A 390 -18.67 -24.32 -12.53
C ALA A 390 -17.84 -24.96 -13.65
N SER A 391 -16.52 -24.71 -13.70
CA SER A 391 -15.63 -25.30 -14.72
C SER A 391 -15.57 -26.83 -14.67
N LEU A 392 -15.93 -27.42 -13.53
CA LEU A 392 -15.97 -28.86 -13.32
C LEU A 392 -17.34 -29.48 -13.66
N LEU A 393 -18.34 -28.66 -13.96
CA LEU A 393 -19.70 -29.11 -14.20
C LEU A 393 -19.97 -29.28 -15.70
N PRO A 394 -20.92 -30.16 -16.08
CA PRO A 394 -21.37 -30.26 -17.46
C PRO A 394 -21.94 -28.91 -17.94
N ARG A 395 -21.69 -28.56 -19.20
CA ARG A 395 -22.24 -27.35 -19.83
C ARG A 395 -23.78 -27.35 -19.76
N SER A 396 -24.35 -26.18 -19.52
CA SER A 396 -25.81 -25.97 -19.43
C SER A 396 -26.51 -26.79 -18.33
N SER A 397 -25.74 -27.36 -17.39
CA SER A 397 -26.31 -27.97 -16.18
C SER A 397 -26.84 -26.91 -15.21
N SER A 398 -27.45 -27.35 -14.12
CA SER A 398 -28.01 -26.45 -13.10
C SER A 398 -27.30 -26.62 -11.76
N ALA A 399 -27.13 -25.51 -11.04
CA ALA A 399 -26.60 -25.48 -9.68
C ALA A 399 -27.62 -24.86 -8.72
N VAL A 400 -27.69 -25.39 -7.50
CA VAL A 400 -28.51 -24.83 -6.41
C VAL A 400 -27.70 -23.82 -5.62
N VAL A 401 -28.22 -22.61 -5.42
CA VAL A 401 -27.56 -21.61 -4.57
C VAL A 401 -28.52 -21.12 -3.49
N SER A 402 -28.04 -21.15 -2.24
CA SER A 402 -28.83 -20.77 -1.06
C SER A 402 -27.95 -20.04 -0.04
N ALA A 403 -28.57 -19.17 0.75
CA ALA A 403 -27.89 -18.48 1.83
C ALA A 403 -28.70 -18.55 3.13
N ASP A 404 -28.09 -18.23 4.27
CA ASP A 404 -28.85 -17.96 5.49
C ASP A 404 -29.51 -16.57 5.48
N GLY A 405 -30.05 -16.16 6.64
CA GLY A 405 -30.79 -14.91 6.81
C GLY A 405 -29.92 -13.65 6.94
N TYR A 406 -28.59 -13.73 6.93
CA TYR A 406 -27.74 -12.55 7.14
C TYR A 406 -27.54 -11.73 5.85
N ARG A 407 -27.37 -10.40 6.01
CA ARG A 407 -27.20 -9.48 4.88
C ARG A 407 -25.98 -9.82 4.04
N VAL A 408 -24.86 -10.16 4.69
CA VAL A 408 -23.60 -10.49 4.01
C VAL A 408 -23.70 -11.80 3.22
N SER A 409 -24.37 -12.81 3.76
CA SER A 409 -24.63 -14.08 3.07
C SER A 409 -25.50 -13.86 1.82
N ARG A 410 -26.56 -13.04 1.92
CA ARG A 410 -27.39 -12.68 0.75
C ARG A 410 -26.64 -11.88 -0.31
N MET A 411 -25.69 -11.04 0.09
CA MET A 411 -24.83 -10.32 -0.85
C MET A 411 -23.92 -11.30 -1.61
N LEU A 412 -23.21 -12.16 -0.88
CA LEU A 412 -22.33 -13.18 -1.46
C LEU A 412 -23.10 -14.16 -2.35
N LYS A 413 -24.35 -14.49 -2.00
CA LYS A 413 -25.24 -15.31 -2.83
C LYS A 413 -25.38 -14.75 -4.24
N ARG A 414 -25.65 -13.45 -4.37
CA ARG A 414 -25.79 -12.79 -5.68
C ARG A 414 -24.51 -12.85 -6.49
N ALA A 415 -23.36 -12.70 -5.83
CA ALA A 415 -22.06 -12.78 -6.49
C ALA A 415 -21.73 -14.21 -6.95
N VAL A 416 -21.99 -15.21 -6.11
CA VAL A 416 -21.86 -16.64 -6.45
C VAL A 416 -22.77 -16.99 -7.63
N MET A 417 -24.03 -16.54 -7.62
CA MET A 417 -24.95 -16.73 -8.75
C MET A 417 -24.35 -16.16 -10.03
N ALA A 418 -23.86 -14.92 -10.01
CA ALA A 418 -23.22 -14.31 -11.17
C ALA A 418 -22.03 -15.12 -11.69
N GLY A 419 -21.23 -15.73 -10.80
CA GLY A 419 -20.14 -16.63 -11.15
C GLY A 419 -20.61 -17.85 -11.94
N PHE A 420 -21.61 -18.57 -11.45
CA PHE A 420 -22.21 -19.72 -12.16
C PHE A 420 -22.81 -19.33 -13.51
N LEU A 421 -23.62 -18.27 -13.55
CA LEU A 421 -24.28 -17.81 -14.78
C LEU A 421 -23.25 -17.42 -15.85
N SER A 422 -22.15 -16.76 -15.45
CA SER A 422 -21.05 -16.37 -16.35
C SER A 422 -20.30 -17.56 -16.96
N ALA A 423 -20.38 -18.73 -16.33
CA ALA A 423 -19.81 -19.99 -16.81
C ALA A 423 -20.81 -20.84 -17.60
N GLY A 424 -22.04 -20.34 -17.82
CA GLY A 424 -23.10 -21.03 -18.56
C GLY A 424 -23.83 -22.10 -17.74
N ILE A 425 -23.83 -21.96 -16.42
CA ILE A 425 -24.57 -22.83 -15.49
C ILE A 425 -25.85 -22.11 -15.06
N ASN A 426 -26.99 -22.80 -15.20
CA ASN A 426 -28.28 -22.30 -14.71
C ASN A 426 -28.33 -22.36 -13.19
N VAL A 427 -28.97 -21.39 -12.53
CA VAL A 427 -28.99 -21.32 -11.07
C VAL A 427 -30.41 -21.41 -10.53
N TYR A 428 -30.67 -22.43 -9.70
CA TYR A 428 -31.85 -22.46 -8.85
C TYR A 428 -31.60 -21.62 -7.60
N ASP A 429 -32.21 -20.43 -7.52
CA ASP A 429 -32.11 -19.57 -6.34
C ASP A 429 -33.15 -19.98 -5.29
N LEU A 430 -32.69 -20.54 -4.17
CA LEU A 430 -33.56 -20.96 -3.08
C LEU A 430 -33.83 -19.87 -2.03
N GLY A 431 -33.26 -18.68 -2.19
CA GLY A 431 -33.44 -17.60 -1.23
C GLY A 431 -32.65 -17.82 0.07
N SER A 432 -33.31 -17.55 1.20
CA SER A 432 -32.72 -17.69 2.54
C SER A 432 -33.20 -18.98 3.20
N LEU A 433 -32.45 -20.07 3.06
CA LEU A 433 -32.77 -21.41 3.56
C LEU A 433 -31.54 -22.06 4.25
N THR A 434 -31.79 -23.16 4.97
CA THR A 434 -30.77 -23.90 5.70
C THR A 434 -30.11 -24.98 4.83
N THR A 435 -28.88 -25.38 5.20
CA THR A 435 -28.11 -26.42 4.50
C THR A 435 -28.92 -27.69 4.23
N PRO A 436 -29.72 -28.26 5.17
CA PRO A 436 -30.51 -29.47 4.88
C PRO A 436 -31.53 -29.30 3.73
N VAL A 437 -32.16 -28.14 3.62
CA VAL A 437 -33.11 -27.86 2.53
C VAL A 437 -32.37 -27.74 1.20
N ALA A 438 -31.19 -27.11 1.19
CA ALA A 438 -30.35 -27.04 0.01
C ALA A 438 -29.91 -28.44 -0.47
N ARG A 439 -29.51 -29.33 0.44
CA ARG A 439 -29.14 -30.72 0.12
C ARG A 439 -30.30 -31.50 -0.50
N TYR A 440 -31.50 -31.37 0.07
CA TYR A 440 -32.70 -31.98 -0.49
C TYR A 440 -33.01 -31.43 -1.89
N ALA A 441 -32.94 -30.11 -2.05
CA ALA A 441 -33.26 -29.44 -3.30
C ALA A 441 -32.36 -29.86 -4.46
N ILE A 442 -31.07 -30.08 -4.21
CA ILE A 442 -30.13 -30.57 -5.24
C ILE A 442 -30.65 -31.87 -5.86
N ARG A 443 -31.06 -32.82 -5.01
CA ARG A 443 -31.60 -34.11 -5.47
C ARG A 443 -32.98 -33.97 -6.11
N ALA A 444 -33.87 -33.20 -5.49
CA ALA A 444 -35.24 -33.01 -5.96
C ALA A 444 -35.31 -32.29 -7.32
N LEU A 445 -34.36 -31.40 -7.60
CA LEU A 445 -34.27 -30.61 -8.83
C LEU A 445 -33.27 -31.18 -9.84
N ASN A 446 -32.65 -32.33 -9.52
CA ASN A 446 -31.61 -32.97 -10.33
C ASN A 446 -30.48 -31.99 -10.73
N ALA A 447 -30.04 -31.15 -9.77
CA ALA A 447 -28.97 -30.19 -9.97
C ALA A 447 -27.60 -30.89 -9.92
N ALA A 448 -26.65 -30.44 -10.75
CA ALA A 448 -25.32 -31.01 -10.83
C ALA A 448 -24.42 -30.62 -9.64
N ALA A 449 -24.77 -29.54 -8.94
CA ALA A 449 -24.04 -29.02 -7.81
C ALA A 449 -24.91 -28.13 -6.92
N GLY A 450 -24.38 -27.77 -5.75
CA GLY A 450 -24.90 -26.65 -4.98
C GLY A 450 -23.86 -25.92 -4.15
N LEU A 451 -24.23 -24.70 -3.72
CA LEU A 451 -23.40 -23.86 -2.88
C LEU A 451 -24.27 -23.17 -1.82
N GLN A 452 -24.03 -23.52 -0.56
CA GLN A 452 -24.71 -22.92 0.59
C GLN A 452 -23.79 -21.89 1.26
N ILE A 453 -24.35 -20.71 1.53
CA ILE A 453 -23.63 -19.60 2.16
C ILE A 453 -24.22 -19.34 3.53
N ARG A 454 -23.38 -19.25 4.56
CA ARG A 454 -23.84 -18.95 5.91
C ARG A 454 -22.79 -18.23 6.73
N LEU A 455 -23.22 -17.50 7.75
CA LEU A 455 -22.33 -17.08 8.81
C LEU A 455 -21.76 -18.32 9.51
N SER A 456 -20.48 -18.25 9.85
CA SER A 456 -19.81 -19.34 10.56
C SER A 456 -20.52 -19.59 11.88
N PRO A 457 -20.86 -20.85 12.22
CA PRO A 457 -21.44 -21.17 13.52
C PRO A 457 -20.46 -21.01 14.68
N TYR A 458 -19.17 -20.81 14.38
CA TYR A 458 -18.09 -20.69 15.37
C TYR A 458 -17.59 -19.25 15.54
N TYR A 459 -17.71 -18.40 14.50
CA TYR A 459 -17.14 -17.05 14.48
C TYR A 459 -18.12 -16.06 13.84
N HIS A 460 -18.50 -15.00 14.58
CA HIS A 460 -19.57 -14.07 14.18
C HIS A 460 -19.19 -13.11 13.03
N ASP A 461 -17.91 -12.96 12.71
CA ASP A 461 -17.40 -12.09 11.64
C ASP A 461 -16.95 -12.88 10.39
N GLN A 462 -17.10 -14.20 10.40
CA GLN A 462 -16.72 -15.07 9.29
C GLN A 462 -17.92 -15.63 8.54
N VAL A 463 -17.75 -15.80 7.22
CA VAL A 463 -18.69 -16.50 6.35
C VAL A 463 -18.08 -17.82 5.91
N LEU A 464 -18.93 -18.83 5.79
CA LEU A 464 -18.63 -20.15 5.27
C LEU A 464 -19.37 -20.38 3.94
N LEU A 465 -18.63 -20.83 2.93
CA LEU A 465 -19.14 -21.34 1.66
C LEU A 465 -19.03 -22.88 1.67
N GLU A 466 -20.18 -23.56 1.73
CA GLU A 466 -20.28 -25.02 1.69
C GLU A 466 -20.57 -25.47 0.26
N PHE A 467 -19.69 -26.30 -0.31
CA PHE A 467 -19.80 -26.81 -1.67
C PHE A 467 -20.40 -28.21 -1.66
N LEU A 468 -21.43 -28.42 -2.48
CA LEU A 468 -22.26 -29.62 -2.48
C LEU A 468 -22.25 -30.29 -3.86
N ASP A 469 -22.07 -31.61 -3.91
CA ASP A 469 -22.16 -32.39 -5.14
C ASP A 469 -23.61 -32.70 -5.56
N GLN A 470 -23.79 -33.42 -6.67
CA GLN A 470 -25.09 -33.82 -7.23
C GLN A 470 -25.94 -34.71 -6.30
N GLU A 471 -25.34 -35.35 -5.29
CA GLU A 471 -26.07 -36.13 -4.27
C GLU A 471 -26.46 -35.27 -3.07
N GLY A 472 -26.14 -33.97 -3.10
CA GLY A 472 -26.32 -33.05 -1.98
C GLY A 472 -25.34 -33.34 -0.83
N LEU A 473 -24.24 -34.05 -1.07
CA LEU A 473 -23.16 -34.28 -0.10
C LEU A 473 -22.07 -33.23 -0.25
N ASN A 474 -21.19 -33.09 0.74
CA ASN A 474 -20.03 -32.21 0.57
C ASN A 474 -19.13 -32.76 -0.53
N ILE A 475 -18.58 -31.88 -1.37
CA ILE A 475 -17.62 -32.29 -2.39
C ILE A 475 -16.41 -32.97 -1.74
N ASN A 476 -15.82 -33.94 -2.44
CA ASN A 476 -14.67 -34.68 -1.94
C ASN A 476 -13.36 -33.88 -2.13
N ARG A 477 -12.29 -34.32 -1.45
CA ARG A 477 -10.96 -33.68 -1.52
C ARG A 477 -10.36 -33.58 -2.93
N ALA A 478 -10.70 -34.47 -3.86
CA ALA A 478 -10.20 -34.40 -5.23
C ALA A 478 -10.89 -33.28 -6.00
N THR A 479 -12.20 -33.13 -5.82
CA THR A 479 -12.98 -32.02 -6.37
C THR A 479 -12.53 -30.68 -5.77
N GLU A 480 -12.33 -30.59 -4.45
CA GLU A 480 -11.81 -29.38 -3.80
C GLU A 480 -10.50 -28.89 -4.44
N ARG A 481 -9.52 -29.79 -4.61
CA ARG A 481 -8.23 -29.47 -5.25
C ARG A 481 -8.39 -29.02 -6.70
N SER A 482 -9.37 -29.59 -7.41
CA SER A 482 -9.65 -29.22 -8.80
C SER A 482 -10.25 -27.80 -8.88
N VAL A 483 -11.14 -27.45 -7.94
CA VAL A 483 -11.67 -26.08 -7.80
C VAL A 483 -10.58 -25.10 -7.42
N GLU A 484 -9.70 -25.45 -6.48
CA GLU A 484 -8.54 -24.62 -6.12
C GLU A 484 -7.61 -24.38 -7.30
N ASN A 485 -7.29 -25.43 -8.05
CA ASN A 485 -6.44 -25.32 -9.23
C ASN A 485 -7.07 -24.41 -10.29
N ALA A 486 -8.35 -24.60 -10.61
CA ALA A 486 -9.08 -23.73 -11.53
C ALA A 486 -9.13 -22.27 -11.04
N TYR A 487 -9.29 -22.06 -9.73
CA TYR A 487 -9.29 -20.73 -9.13
C TYR A 487 -7.91 -20.05 -9.24
N PHE A 488 -6.82 -20.73 -8.83
CA PHE A 488 -5.48 -20.15 -8.81
C PHE A 488 -4.88 -19.97 -10.20
N CYS A 489 -5.21 -20.84 -11.15
CA CYS A 489 -4.81 -20.67 -12.55
C CYS A 489 -5.69 -19.67 -13.32
N GLU A 490 -6.74 -19.13 -12.68
CA GLU A 490 -7.79 -18.33 -13.33
C GLU A 490 -8.38 -18.99 -14.59
N ASP A 491 -8.43 -20.32 -14.59
CA ASP A 491 -8.89 -21.15 -15.71
C ASP A 491 -10.34 -21.58 -15.46
N PHE A 492 -11.26 -20.65 -15.69
CA PHE A 492 -12.70 -20.91 -15.62
C PHE A 492 -13.42 -20.38 -16.88
N PRO A 493 -14.40 -21.15 -17.40
CA PRO A 493 -15.04 -20.86 -18.68
C PRO A 493 -15.84 -19.56 -18.62
N ARG A 494 -15.84 -18.84 -19.75
CA ARG A 494 -16.74 -17.72 -20.01
C ARG A 494 -17.73 -18.15 -21.08
N ALA A 495 -19.01 -18.15 -20.73
CA ALA A 495 -20.07 -18.45 -21.68
C ALA A 495 -20.13 -17.38 -22.78
N ALA A 496 -20.47 -17.81 -24.00
CA ALA A 496 -20.87 -16.90 -25.05
C ALA A 496 -22.19 -16.20 -24.67
N VAL A 497 -22.55 -15.13 -25.37
CA VAL A 497 -23.72 -14.31 -25.02
C VAL A 497 -25.01 -15.14 -25.03
N GLU A 498 -25.12 -16.07 -25.98
CA GLU A 498 -26.23 -17.02 -26.14
C GLU A 498 -26.25 -18.15 -25.10
N ASP A 499 -25.14 -18.39 -24.41
CA ASP A 499 -24.97 -19.52 -23.48
C ASP A 499 -24.94 -19.05 -22.01
N ILE A 500 -25.20 -17.77 -21.73
CA ILE A 500 -25.26 -17.24 -20.37
C ILE A 500 -26.38 -17.98 -19.61
N GLY A 501 -26.05 -18.49 -18.43
CA GLY A 501 -27.02 -19.21 -17.60
C GLY A 501 -28.17 -18.32 -17.15
N GLU A 502 -29.29 -18.94 -16.80
CA GLU A 502 -30.47 -18.25 -16.28
C GLU A 502 -30.72 -18.53 -14.80
N VAL A 503 -31.38 -17.60 -14.12
CA VAL A 503 -31.83 -17.78 -12.73
C VAL A 503 -33.25 -18.32 -12.74
N VAL A 504 -33.45 -19.48 -12.13
CA VAL A 504 -34.74 -20.14 -11.99
C VAL A 504 -35.19 -20.08 -10.53
N PHE A 505 -36.39 -19.54 -10.31
CA PHE A 505 -37.01 -19.50 -8.99
C PHE A 505 -37.87 -20.75 -8.77
N VAL A 506 -37.74 -21.38 -7.59
CA VAL A 506 -38.43 -22.62 -7.27
C VAL A 506 -39.52 -22.38 -6.22
N PRO A 507 -40.78 -22.10 -6.62
CA PRO A 507 -41.87 -21.93 -5.68
C PRO A 507 -42.20 -23.25 -4.96
N ARG A 508 -42.68 -23.16 -3.71
CA ARG A 508 -43.17 -24.29 -2.87
C ARG A 508 -42.15 -25.39 -2.53
N LEU A 509 -40.85 -25.12 -2.67
CA LEU A 509 -39.81 -26.08 -2.28
C LEU A 509 -39.90 -26.51 -0.81
N ILE A 510 -40.28 -25.61 0.10
CA ILE A 510 -40.40 -25.89 1.53
C ILE A 510 -41.50 -26.93 1.79
N GLU A 511 -42.64 -26.83 1.10
CA GLU A 511 -43.75 -27.79 1.21
C GLU A 511 -43.28 -29.18 0.75
N GLY A 512 -42.59 -29.26 -0.39
CA GLY A 512 -42.02 -30.51 -0.88
C GLY A 512 -40.97 -31.12 0.07
N TYR A 513 -40.14 -30.29 0.70
CA TYR A 513 -39.19 -30.74 1.72
C TYR A 513 -39.90 -31.32 2.95
N MET A 514 -40.93 -30.64 3.45
CA MET A 514 -41.72 -31.10 4.60
C MET A 514 -42.42 -32.43 4.29
N ASP A 515 -43.04 -32.56 3.13
CA ASP A 515 -43.69 -33.80 2.69
C ASP A 515 -42.68 -34.95 2.54
N GLY A 516 -41.50 -34.66 1.98
CA GLY A 516 -40.41 -35.63 1.86
C GLY A 516 -39.91 -36.11 3.23
N LEU A 517 -39.75 -35.18 4.19
CA LEU A 517 -39.36 -35.51 5.55
C LEU A 517 -40.41 -36.39 6.23
N LEU A 518 -41.69 -36.01 6.14
CA LEU A 518 -42.82 -36.78 6.69
C LEU A 518 -42.91 -38.19 6.10
N ARG A 519 -42.66 -38.36 4.80
CA ARG A 519 -42.61 -39.70 4.18
C ARG A 519 -41.43 -40.54 4.67
N SER A 520 -40.29 -39.91 4.95
CA SER A 520 -39.09 -40.62 5.44
C SER A 520 -39.16 -40.98 6.93
N THR A 521 -40.02 -40.31 7.70
CA THR A 521 -40.25 -40.55 9.13
C THR A 521 -41.57 -41.28 9.41
N ALA A 522 -42.43 -41.45 8.40
CA ALA A 522 -43.59 -42.33 8.47
C ALA A 522 -43.10 -43.77 8.60
N VAL A 523 -43.01 -44.24 9.85
CA VAL A 523 -42.93 -45.66 10.17
C VAL A 523 -44.28 -46.25 9.78
N ASP A 524 -44.29 -47.24 8.88
CA ASP A 524 -45.49 -48.05 8.62
C ASP A 524 -46.04 -48.54 9.98
N GLN A 525 -47.22 -48.04 10.36
CA GLN A 525 -47.97 -48.55 11.52
C GLN A 525 -48.71 -49.82 11.15
#